data_AF-A0A3C1PBT2-F1
#
_entry.id   AF-A0A3C1PBT2-F1
#
_cell.length_a   1.000
_cell.length_b   1.000
_cell.length_c   1.000
_cell.angle_alpha   90.00
_cell.angle_beta   90.00
_cell.angle_gamma   90.00
#
_symmetry.space_group_name_H-M   'P 1'
#
loop_
_entity.id
_entity.type
_entity.pdbx_description
1 polymer ?
#
loop_
_entity_poly.entity_id
_entity_poly.type
_entity_poly.pdbx_seq_one_letter_code
_entity_poly.pdbx_strand_id
1 'polypeptide(L)'
;MAVNGKADFSKGLSSQILRYDAVGQSSVFATPEAASDGAGFVSLLGLALNPNNGSLAVSDFAGGIKNYDLLTGELLNSISTNYLGTSPSSNFLGGLTFGNDGNVYTVGFDTREGANNIGAILAYNPLTGVAISNPNNPNSNIFVGPDSHLNRPIGITSYTPPLFGNSQLTETWSVSSPNLVVV
;
A
#
# COMPACT_ATOMS: atom_id res chain seq x y z
N MET A 1 -16.50 -22.43 11.02
CA MET A 1 -17.22 -22.93 12.22
C MET A 1 -17.57 -24.40 11.95
N ALA A 2 -17.85 -25.23 12.95
CA ALA A 2 -18.24 -26.63 12.68
C ALA A 2 -19.74 -26.73 12.39
N VAL A 3 -20.11 -27.48 11.34
CA VAL A 3 -21.51 -27.88 11.06
C VAL A 3 -21.56 -29.40 11.14
N ASN A 4 -22.46 -29.94 11.97
CA ASN A 4 -22.60 -31.37 12.23
C ASN A 4 -21.29 -32.07 12.64
N GLY A 5 -20.48 -31.41 13.48
CA GLY A 5 -19.23 -31.97 14.00
C GLY A 5 -18.09 -32.07 12.98
N LYS A 6 -18.27 -31.52 11.77
CA LYS A 6 -17.21 -31.39 10.76
C LYS A 6 -16.85 -29.91 10.59
N ALA A 7 -15.57 -29.64 10.36
CA ALA A 7 -15.13 -28.30 10.01
C ALA A 7 -15.82 -27.88 8.70
N ASP A 8 -16.56 -26.78 8.76
CA ASP A 8 -17.24 -26.19 7.61
C ASP A 8 -16.59 -24.85 7.27
N PHE A 9 -16.04 -24.80 6.06
CA PHE A 9 -15.38 -23.65 5.45
C PHE A 9 -16.17 -23.10 4.26
N SER A 10 -17.41 -23.55 4.04
CA SER A 10 -18.26 -23.17 2.90
C SER A 10 -18.55 -21.67 2.80
N LYS A 11 -18.42 -20.93 3.92
CA LYS A 11 -18.56 -19.47 3.97
C LYS A 11 -17.22 -18.72 3.79
N GLY A 12 -16.12 -19.44 3.54
CA GLY A 12 -14.77 -18.88 3.60
C GLY A 12 -14.30 -18.64 5.04
N LEU A 13 -13.00 -18.35 5.18
CA LEU A 13 -12.40 -17.86 6.43
C LEU A 13 -12.01 -16.39 6.23
N SER A 14 -12.20 -15.57 7.27
CA SER A 14 -11.72 -14.19 7.24
C SER A 14 -10.20 -14.14 7.18
N SER A 15 -9.66 -13.21 6.39
CA SER A 15 -8.23 -12.89 6.41
C SER A 15 -7.82 -12.33 7.77
N GLN A 16 -6.63 -12.69 8.25
CA GLN A 16 -6.15 -12.33 9.58
C GLN A 16 -4.76 -11.71 9.49
N ILE A 17 -4.53 -10.70 10.32
CA ILE A 17 -3.20 -10.22 10.68
C ILE A 17 -2.85 -10.93 11.98
N LEU A 18 -1.68 -11.54 12.04
CA LEU A 18 -1.21 -12.30 13.19
C LEU A 18 -0.08 -11.56 13.89
N ARG A 19 0.05 -11.81 15.21
CA ARG A 19 1.23 -11.46 15.98
C ARG A 19 1.73 -12.67 16.75
N TYR A 20 3.01 -12.70 17.07
CA TYR A 20 3.63 -13.75 17.85
C TYR A 20 4.73 -13.18 18.75
N ASP A 21 5.11 -13.92 19.80
CA ASP A 21 6.24 -13.60 20.66
C ASP A 21 7.49 -14.45 20.36
N ALA A 22 8.62 -14.11 20.98
CA ALA A 22 9.89 -14.80 20.73
C ALA A 22 9.92 -16.28 21.17
N VAL A 23 8.92 -16.73 21.92
CA VAL A 23 8.80 -18.13 22.39
C VAL A 23 7.72 -18.91 21.63
N GLY A 24 7.10 -18.30 20.61
CA GLY A 24 6.19 -18.97 19.69
C GLY A 24 4.71 -18.92 20.08
N GLN A 25 4.31 -18.15 21.09
CA GLN A 25 2.89 -17.88 21.33
C GLN A 25 2.37 -16.94 20.24
N SER A 26 1.16 -17.18 19.75
CA SER A 26 0.55 -16.36 18.69
C SER A 26 -0.88 -15.98 19.01
N SER A 27 -1.33 -14.87 18.39
CA SER A 27 -2.72 -14.42 18.46
C SER A 27 -3.11 -13.71 17.16
N VAL A 28 -4.41 -13.67 16.90
CA VAL A 28 -4.98 -12.80 15.85
C VAL A 28 -4.84 -11.37 16.34
N PHE A 29 -4.06 -10.56 15.62
CA PHE A 29 -3.90 -9.15 15.88
C PHE A 29 -5.11 -8.36 15.39
N ALA A 30 -5.55 -8.62 14.16
CA ALA A 30 -6.73 -7.99 13.57
C ALA A 30 -7.36 -8.89 12.49
N THR A 31 -8.65 -8.69 12.23
CA THR A 31 -9.42 -9.39 11.19
C THR A 31 -10.05 -8.35 10.26
N PRO A 32 -9.34 -7.90 9.21
CA PRO A 32 -9.79 -6.78 8.40
C PRO A 32 -11.04 -7.10 7.58
N GLU A 33 -11.89 -6.10 7.37
CA GLU A 33 -13.02 -6.16 6.41
C GLU A 33 -12.57 -5.67 5.02
N ALA A 34 -13.33 -6.00 3.97
CA ALA A 34 -13.04 -5.51 2.62
C ALA A 34 -13.20 -3.99 2.56
N ALA A 35 -12.36 -3.30 1.77
CA ALA A 35 -12.57 -1.88 1.51
C ALA A 35 -13.94 -1.66 0.85
N SER A 36 -14.66 -0.62 1.29
CA SER A 36 -16.01 -0.30 0.82
C SER A 36 -16.08 -0.01 -0.68
N ASP A 37 -15.00 0.51 -1.24
CA ASP A 37 -14.84 0.79 -2.66
C ASP A 37 -13.93 -0.21 -3.36
N GLY A 38 -13.49 -1.27 -2.68
CA GLY A 38 -12.62 -2.32 -3.23
C GLY A 38 -13.40 -3.42 -3.97
N ALA A 39 -12.70 -4.49 -4.35
CA ALA A 39 -13.27 -5.60 -5.10
C ALA A 39 -14.14 -6.58 -4.28
N GLY A 40 -14.48 -6.25 -3.03
CA GLY A 40 -15.40 -7.02 -2.19
C GLY A 40 -14.78 -8.25 -1.50
N PHE A 41 -13.46 -8.38 -1.47
CA PHE A 41 -12.73 -9.39 -0.70
C PHE A 41 -11.52 -8.78 0.02
N VAL A 42 -10.87 -9.54 0.89
CA VAL A 42 -9.64 -9.13 1.61
C VAL A 42 -8.51 -10.05 1.22
N SER A 43 -7.42 -9.49 0.71
CA SER A 43 -6.20 -10.23 0.36
C SER A 43 -4.98 -9.39 0.74
N LEU A 44 -4.47 -9.58 1.95
CA LEU A 44 -3.40 -8.76 2.52
C LEU A 44 -2.05 -9.10 1.87
N LEU A 45 -1.33 -8.10 1.34
CA LEU A 45 -0.04 -8.31 0.65
C LEU A 45 1.16 -7.59 1.27
N GLY A 46 0.93 -6.50 1.99
CA GLY A 46 2.01 -5.70 2.56
C GLY A 46 1.69 -5.32 3.99
N LEU A 47 2.72 -5.35 4.84
CA LEU A 47 2.71 -4.85 6.21
C LEU A 47 3.94 -3.96 6.38
N ALA A 48 3.77 -2.75 6.91
CA ALA A 48 4.89 -1.91 7.32
C ALA A 48 4.60 -1.20 8.63
N LEU A 49 5.64 -1.11 9.47
CA LEU A 49 5.62 -0.34 10.70
C LEU A 49 6.02 1.10 10.40
N ASN A 50 5.21 2.04 10.85
CA ASN A 50 5.54 3.46 10.76
C ASN A 50 6.69 3.77 11.73
N PRO A 51 7.85 4.24 11.24
CA PRO A 51 9.00 4.49 12.09
C PRO A 51 8.81 5.65 13.06
N ASN A 52 7.84 6.55 12.82
CA ASN A 52 7.65 7.76 13.60
C ASN A 52 6.71 7.58 14.80
N ASN A 53 5.70 6.72 14.67
CA ASN A 53 4.66 6.55 15.70
C ASN A 53 4.35 5.08 16.04
N GLY A 54 4.96 4.12 15.36
CA GLY A 54 4.76 2.69 15.61
C GLY A 54 3.46 2.10 15.07
N SER A 55 2.60 2.85 14.36
CA SER A 55 1.38 2.29 13.76
C SER A 55 1.69 1.26 12.67
N LEU A 56 0.84 0.25 12.50
CA LEU A 56 0.96 -0.77 11.46
C LEU A 56 0.07 -0.44 10.26
N ALA A 57 0.67 -0.17 9.10
CA ALA A 57 -0.04 -0.07 7.83
C ALA A 57 -0.12 -1.43 7.14
N VAL A 58 -1.28 -1.77 6.59
CA VAL A 58 -1.51 -3.02 5.87
C VAL A 58 -2.20 -2.74 4.54
N SER A 59 -1.60 -3.17 3.43
CA SER A 59 -2.23 -3.09 2.11
C SER A 59 -3.13 -4.30 1.87
N ASP A 60 -4.30 -4.02 1.32
CA ASP A 60 -5.23 -5.02 0.83
C ASP A 60 -5.19 -5.02 -0.70
N PHE A 61 -4.81 -6.14 -1.31
CA PHE A 61 -4.73 -6.33 -2.76
C PHE A 61 -6.01 -5.91 -3.46
N ALA A 62 -7.16 -6.19 -2.83
CA ALA A 62 -8.49 -5.88 -3.34
C ALA A 62 -8.87 -4.38 -3.21
N GLY A 63 -8.02 -3.58 -2.57
CA GLY A 63 -8.18 -2.14 -2.41
C GLY A 63 -8.02 -1.68 -0.96
N GLY A 64 -7.37 -0.52 -0.80
CA GLY A 64 -7.26 0.19 0.45
C GLY A 64 -6.01 -0.12 1.28
N ILE A 65 -5.69 0.80 2.18
CA ILE A 65 -4.70 0.61 3.25
C ILE A 65 -5.41 0.75 4.58
N LYS A 66 -5.13 -0.15 5.51
CA LYS A 66 -5.67 -0.12 6.87
C LYS A 66 -4.54 0.18 7.83
N ASN A 67 -4.72 1.19 8.67
CA ASN A 67 -3.74 1.55 9.69
C ASN A 67 -4.24 1.19 11.07
N TYR A 68 -3.41 0.48 11.82
CA TYR A 68 -3.74 -0.01 13.16
C TYR A 68 -2.80 0.59 14.20
N ASP A 69 -3.33 0.79 15.40
CA ASP A 69 -2.49 0.94 16.58
C ASP A 69 -1.82 -0.40 16.88
N LEU A 70 -0.49 -0.42 16.93
CA LEU A 70 0.26 -1.67 17.07
C LEU A 70 0.11 -2.29 18.48
N LEU A 71 -0.18 -1.49 19.49
CA LEU A 71 -0.30 -1.98 20.87
C LEU A 71 -1.69 -2.57 21.11
N THR A 72 -2.73 -1.85 20.69
CA THR A 72 -4.12 -2.24 20.97
C THR A 72 -4.72 -3.11 19.87
N GLY A 73 -4.23 -3.01 18.63
CA GLY A 73 -4.85 -3.65 17.46
C GLY A 73 -6.07 -2.90 16.92
N GLU A 74 -6.38 -1.72 17.47
CA GLU A 74 -7.51 -0.91 17.00
C GLU A 74 -7.24 -0.34 15.61
N LEU A 75 -8.26 -0.36 14.75
CA LEU A 75 -8.21 0.31 13.45
C LEU A 75 -8.26 1.83 13.67
N LEU A 76 -7.19 2.52 13.32
CA LEU A 76 -7.09 3.98 13.43
C LEU A 76 -7.81 4.67 12.26
N ASN A 77 -7.55 4.20 11.04
CA ASN A 77 -8.20 4.68 9.83
C ASN A 77 -8.12 3.65 8.70
N SER A 78 -8.87 3.93 7.63
CA SER A 78 -8.76 3.26 6.34
C SER A 78 -8.58 4.30 5.24
N ILE A 79 -7.63 4.05 4.35
CA ILE A 79 -7.28 4.94 3.23
C ILE A 79 -7.80 4.27 1.95
N SER A 80 -8.66 4.96 1.21
CA SER A 80 -9.01 4.53 -0.15
C SER A 80 -7.82 4.72 -1.08
N THR A 81 -7.53 3.69 -1.86
CA THR A 81 -6.48 3.70 -2.88
C THR A 81 -7.05 3.64 -4.29
N ASN A 82 -8.32 3.99 -4.45
CA ASN A 82 -9.00 4.01 -5.73
C ASN A 82 -8.60 5.26 -6.53
N TYR A 83 -7.48 5.16 -7.23
CA TYR A 83 -6.95 6.27 -8.04
C TYR A 83 -7.57 6.34 -9.45
N LEU A 84 -8.39 5.35 -9.82
CA LEU A 84 -9.02 5.25 -11.15
C LEU A 84 -10.46 5.76 -11.17
N GLY A 85 -11.04 6.09 -10.01
CA GLY A 85 -12.38 6.66 -9.90
C GLY A 85 -13.52 5.71 -10.31
N THR A 86 -13.26 4.40 -10.29
CA THR A 86 -14.25 3.36 -10.65
C THR A 86 -14.95 2.82 -9.40
N SER A 87 -16.16 2.26 -9.53
CA SER A 87 -16.88 1.65 -8.41
C SER A 87 -17.48 0.30 -8.82
N PRO A 88 -17.01 -0.84 -8.26
CA PRO A 88 -15.85 -0.97 -7.37
C PRO A 88 -14.55 -0.52 -8.06
N SER A 89 -13.52 -0.30 -7.24
CA SER A 89 -12.18 0.06 -7.70
C SER A 89 -11.66 -0.98 -8.69
N SER A 90 -11.14 -0.49 -9.81
CA SER A 90 -10.50 -1.27 -10.86
C SER A 90 -8.97 -1.18 -10.78
N ASN A 91 -8.41 -1.01 -9.58
CA ASN A 91 -6.99 -1.23 -9.34
C ASN A 91 -6.77 -2.22 -8.21
N PHE A 92 -5.74 -3.04 -8.37
CA PHE A 92 -5.22 -3.85 -7.27
C PHE A 92 -3.94 -3.24 -6.73
N LEU A 93 -3.66 -3.51 -5.46
CA LEU A 93 -2.47 -3.03 -4.77
C LEU A 93 -1.37 -4.09 -4.69
N GLY A 94 -0.17 -3.68 -4.29
CA GLY A 94 0.91 -4.59 -3.90
C GLY A 94 1.34 -4.37 -2.45
N GLY A 95 2.63 -4.59 -2.20
CA GLY A 95 3.27 -4.22 -0.94
C GLY A 95 3.22 -2.72 -0.65
N LEU A 96 3.60 -2.36 0.56
CA LEU A 96 3.72 -0.97 1.00
C LEU A 96 5.01 -0.76 1.82
N THR A 97 5.45 0.49 1.92
CA THR A 97 6.61 0.92 2.71
C THR A 97 6.36 2.31 3.29
N PHE A 98 7.08 2.67 4.35
CA PHE A 98 7.14 4.05 4.84
C PHE A 98 8.40 4.73 4.31
N GLY A 99 8.23 5.93 3.75
CA GLY A 99 9.36 6.79 3.41
C GLY A 99 9.92 7.51 4.63
N ASN A 100 11.13 8.08 4.48
CA ASN A 100 11.75 8.89 5.54
C ASN A 100 11.03 10.22 5.80
N ASP A 101 10.14 10.61 4.89
CA ASP A 101 9.20 11.72 5.03
C ASP A 101 7.99 11.39 5.92
N GLY A 102 7.87 10.13 6.36
CA GLY A 102 6.75 9.64 7.17
C GLY A 102 5.48 9.33 6.38
N ASN A 103 5.50 9.42 5.05
CA ASN A 103 4.37 9.03 4.21
C ASN A 103 4.38 7.52 3.95
N VAL A 104 3.20 6.96 3.71
CA VAL A 104 3.06 5.56 3.27
C VAL A 104 3.03 5.52 1.74
N TYR A 105 3.86 4.66 1.17
CA TYR A 105 3.96 4.42 -0.27
C TYR A 105 3.50 3.00 -0.59
N THR A 106 2.72 2.84 -1.64
CA THR A 106 2.31 1.53 -2.16
C THR A 106 2.36 1.54 -3.68
N VAL A 107 2.23 0.37 -4.27
CA VAL A 107 2.08 0.21 -5.72
C VAL A 107 0.65 -0.21 -6.03
N GLY A 108 0.14 0.25 -7.16
CA GLY A 108 -1.13 -0.20 -7.70
C GLY A 108 -1.00 -0.49 -9.19
N PHE A 109 -1.93 -1.26 -9.74
CA PHE A 109 -2.04 -1.45 -11.18
C PHE A 109 -3.48 -1.52 -11.65
N ASP A 110 -3.71 -1.02 -12.85
CA ASP A 110 -5.01 -0.90 -13.49
C ASP A 110 -5.49 -2.24 -14.05
N THR A 111 -6.61 -2.73 -13.52
CA THR A 111 -7.17 -4.05 -13.88
C THR A 111 -8.28 -3.95 -14.93
N ARG A 112 -8.57 -2.75 -15.44
CA ARG A 112 -9.56 -2.56 -16.50
C ARG A 112 -9.12 -3.28 -17.77
N GLU A 113 -10.09 -3.70 -18.55
CA GLU A 113 -9.85 -4.31 -19.85
C GLU A 113 -9.03 -3.38 -20.75
N GLY A 114 -7.98 -3.92 -21.38
CA GLY A 114 -7.08 -3.15 -22.26
C GLY A 114 -6.03 -2.29 -21.54
N ALA A 115 -6.06 -2.18 -20.21
CA ALA A 115 -5.08 -1.39 -19.45
C ALA A 115 -3.72 -2.08 -19.26
N ASN A 116 -3.59 -3.36 -19.64
CA ASN A 116 -2.36 -4.16 -19.56
C ASN A 116 -1.69 -4.19 -18.18
N ASN A 117 -2.44 -3.98 -17.09
CA ASN A 117 -1.91 -3.86 -15.74
C ASN A 117 -0.82 -2.78 -15.61
N ILE A 118 -0.96 -1.67 -16.33
CA ILE A 118 -0.08 -0.50 -16.16
C ILE A 118 -0.22 -0.02 -14.72
N GLY A 119 0.93 0.18 -14.09
CA GLY A 119 1.09 0.39 -12.66
C GLY A 119 1.49 1.80 -12.30
N ALA A 120 1.21 2.16 -11.06
CA ALA A 120 1.51 3.45 -10.46
C ALA A 120 2.17 3.25 -9.09
N ILE A 121 2.88 4.28 -8.64
CA ILE A 121 3.24 4.43 -7.23
C ILE A 121 2.27 5.44 -6.62
N LEU A 122 1.64 5.02 -5.53
CA LEU A 122 0.70 5.83 -4.75
C LEU A 122 1.37 6.21 -3.44
N ALA A 123 1.10 7.42 -2.96
CA ALA A 123 1.63 7.93 -1.71
C ALA A 123 0.53 8.63 -0.92
N TYR A 124 0.50 8.43 0.39
CA TYR A 124 -0.51 9.01 1.27
C TYR A 124 0.11 9.47 2.59
N ASN A 125 -0.47 10.52 3.16
CA ASN A 125 -0.31 10.78 4.58
C ASN A 125 -1.01 9.66 5.36
N PRO A 126 -0.31 8.92 6.24
CA PRO A 126 -0.88 7.74 6.90
C PRO A 126 -1.94 8.09 7.95
N LEU A 127 -1.94 9.32 8.48
CA LEU A 127 -2.89 9.75 9.52
C LEU A 127 -4.18 10.29 8.91
N THR A 128 -4.07 11.09 7.85
CA THR A 128 -5.23 11.76 7.23
C THR A 128 -5.76 11.01 6.02
N GLY A 129 -4.99 10.11 5.42
CA GLY A 129 -5.32 9.43 4.17
C GLY A 129 -5.27 10.33 2.93
N VAL A 130 -4.80 11.57 3.08
CA VAL A 130 -4.66 12.52 1.95
C VAL A 130 -3.56 12.02 1.02
N ALA A 131 -3.85 11.97 -0.29
CA ALA A 131 -2.87 11.60 -1.30
C ALA A 131 -1.73 12.62 -1.40
N ILE A 132 -0.51 12.14 -1.61
CA ILE A 132 0.68 12.96 -1.81
C ILE A 132 0.99 13.01 -3.30
N SER A 133 0.91 14.21 -3.87
CA SER A 133 1.22 14.46 -5.27
C SER A 133 2.71 14.32 -5.57
N ASN A 134 3.05 14.01 -6.81
CA ASN A 134 4.43 14.12 -7.29
C ASN A 134 4.92 15.59 -7.18
N PRO A 135 6.09 15.87 -6.57
CA PRO A 135 6.63 17.23 -6.53
C PRO A 135 6.84 17.87 -7.92
N ASN A 136 7.13 17.05 -8.94
CA ASN A 136 7.30 17.47 -10.33
C ASN A 136 5.98 17.55 -11.12
N ASN A 137 4.87 17.08 -10.53
CA ASN A 137 3.53 17.18 -11.09
C ASN A 137 2.49 17.34 -9.97
N PRO A 138 2.43 18.52 -9.32
CA PRO A 138 1.61 18.73 -8.12
C PRO A 138 0.10 18.64 -8.38
N ASN A 139 -0.33 18.72 -9.65
CA ASN A 139 -1.74 18.61 -10.04
C ASN A 139 -2.24 17.15 -10.17
N SER A 140 -1.38 16.17 -9.91
CA SER A 140 -1.72 14.75 -9.94
C SER A 140 -1.93 14.21 -8.53
N ASN A 141 -3.03 13.49 -8.29
CA ASN A 141 -3.25 12.73 -7.05
C ASN A 141 -2.50 11.38 -7.02
N ILE A 142 -1.61 11.15 -8.00
CA ILE A 142 -0.79 9.96 -8.15
C ILE A 142 0.69 10.38 -8.06
N PHE A 143 1.46 9.68 -7.22
CA PHE A 143 2.85 10.02 -6.93
C PHE A 143 3.79 9.67 -8.10
N VAL A 144 3.70 8.46 -8.65
CA VAL A 144 4.29 8.14 -9.97
C VAL A 144 3.19 7.55 -10.82
N GLY A 145 2.89 8.23 -11.93
CA GLY A 145 1.77 7.92 -12.80
C GLY A 145 1.84 6.52 -13.41
N PRO A 146 0.70 6.01 -13.91
CA PRO A 146 0.66 4.87 -14.80
C PRO A 146 1.71 4.98 -15.91
N ASP A 147 2.72 4.11 -15.89
CA ASP A 147 3.83 4.14 -16.83
C ASP A 147 4.08 2.73 -17.39
N SER A 148 4.40 2.63 -18.68
CA SER A 148 4.64 1.34 -19.36
C SER A 148 5.87 0.58 -18.85
N HIS A 149 6.73 1.20 -18.05
CA HIS A 149 7.83 0.53 -17.33
C HIS A 149 7.35 -0.07 -16.00
N LEU A 150 6.22 0.40 -15.46
CA LEU A 150 5.59 -0.13 -14.26
C LEU A 150 4.54 -1.19 -14.64
N ASN A 151 4.98 -2.36 -15.08
CA ASN A 151 4.05 -3.43 -15.48
C ASN A 151 3.71 -4.34 -14.28
N ARG A 152 2.48 -4.25 -13.79
CA ARG A 152 1.96 -5.04 -12.65
C ARG A 152 2.91 -5.04 -11.43
N PRO A 153 3.28 -3.87 -10.89
CA PRO A 153 4.12 -3.78 -9.70
C PRO A 153 3.41 -4.43 -8.50
N ILE A 154 4.15 -5.27 -7.76
CA ILE A 154 3.64 -6.02 -6.60
C ILE A 154 4.38 -5.72 -5.29
N GLY A 155 5.54 -5.07 -5.36
CA GLY A 155 6.35 -4.74 -4.20
C GLY A 155 7.01 -3.38 -4.39
N ILE A 156 7.31 -2.74 -3.26
CA ILE A 156 7.99 -1.45 -3.22
C ILE A 156 8.84 -1.40 -1.96
N THR A 157 9.98 -0.72 -2.05
CA THR A 157 10.80 -0.35 -0.90
C THR A 157 11.27 1.08 -1.08
N SER A 158 11.56 1.75 0.02
CA SER A 158 12.15 3.07 0.04
C SER A 158 13.54 2.96 0.65
N TYR A 159 14.52 3.53 -0.04
CA TYR A 159 15.89 3.60 0.42
C TYR A 159 16.32 5.06 0.50
N THR A 160 16.84 5.47 1.65
CA THR A 160 17.53 6.76 1.78
C THR A 160 19.01 6.48 1.97
N PRO A 161 19.86 6.91 1.02
CA PRO A 161 21.31 6.76 1.17
C PRO A 161 21.80 7.43 2.46
N PRO A 162 22.79 6.84 3.16
CA PRO A 162 23.45 7.50 4.28
C PRO A 162 24.02 8.87 3.85
N LEU A 163 23.84 9.89 4.69
CA LEU A 163 24.38 11.23 4.45
C LEU A 163 25.93 11.26 4.42
N PHE A 164 26.59 10.23 5.00
CA PHE A 164 28.04 10.06 4.99
C PHE A 164 28.40 8.57 4.85
N GLY A 165 29.39 8.26 4.01
CA GLY A 165 29.88 6.90 3.72
C GLY A 165 29.74 6.51 2.24
N ASN A 166 30.59 5.59 1.76
CA ASN A 166 30.63 5.16 0.34
C ASN A 166 29.25 4.75 -0.17
N SER A 167 28.64 5.64 -0.94
CA SER A 167 27.30 5.64 -1.50
C SER A 167 27.19 4.79 -2.77
N GLN A 168 27.59 3.52 -2.71
CA GLN A 168 27.52 2.61 -3.87
C GLN A 168 26.12 2.00 -4.07
N LEU A 169 25.11 2.85 -4.08
CA LEU A 169 23.82 2.63 -4.76
C LEU A 169 23.54 3.92 -5.54
N THR A 170 24.29 4.13 -6.62
CA THR A 170 24.08 5.24 -7.55
C THR A 170 23.03 4.80 -8.57
N GLU A 171 21.76 4.92 -8.22
CA GLU A 171 20.71 4.95 -9.24
C GLU A 171 20.66 6.39 -9.79
N THR A 172 21.18 6.58 -11.00
CA THR A 172 21.13 7.88 -11.69
C THR A 172 19.76 8.04 -12.33
N TRP A 173 18.89 8.78 -11.65
CA TRP A 173 17.60 9.21 -12.21
C TRP A 173 17.84 10.40 -13.15
N SER A 174 17.67 10.21 -14.46
CA SER A 174 17.61 11.32 -15.41
C SER A 174 16.27 12.03 -15.27
N VAL A 175 16.23 13.09 -14.47
CA VAL A 175 15.05 13.98 -14.41
C VAL A 175 15.03 14.83 -15.68
N SER A 176 14.28 14.42 -16.70
CA SER A 176 13.93 15.30 -17.80
C SER A 176 12.83 16.25 -17.34
N SER A 177 13.18 17.46 -16.90
CA SER A 177 12.19 18.53 -16.71
C SER A 177 11.84 19.11 -18.09
N PRO A 178 10.57 19.07 -18.54
CA PRO A 178 10.19 19.61 -19.84
C PRO A 178 10.16 21.14 -19.91
N ASN A 179 10.44 21.89 -18.83
CA ASN A 179 10.25 23.34 -18.78
C ASN A 179 11.40 24.14 -18.13
N LEU A 180 12.65 23.89 -18.53
CA LEU A 180 13.74 24.86 -18.34
C LEU A 180 14.03 25.56 -19.67
N VAL A 181 13.17 26.50 -20.03
CA VAL A 181 13.59 27.58 -20.94
C VAL A 181 14.39 28.55 -20.07
N VAL A 182 15.72 28.50 -20.21
CA VAL A 182 16.59 29.55 -19.70
C VAL A 182 16.25 30.80 -20.51
N VAL A 183 15.72 31.82 -19.83
CA VAL A 183 15.63 33.19 -20.35
C VAL A 183 16.96 33.89 -20.06
#